data_AF-A0A8S2NV76-F1
#
_entry.id   AF-A0A8S2NV76-F1
#
_cell.length_a   1.000
_cell.length_b   1.000
_cell.length_c   1.000
_cell.angle_alpha   90.00
_cell.angle_beta   90.00
_cell.angle_gamma   90.00
#
_symmetry.space_group_name_H-M   'P 1'
#
loop_
_entity.id
_entity.type
_entity.pdbx_description
1 polymer ?
#
loop_
_entity_poly.entity_id
_entity_poly.type
_entity_poly.pdbx_seq_one_letter_code
_entity_poly.pdbx_strand_id
1 'polypeptide(L)'
;HVNRHGLSGVASFYIHQASEETRLMKDAHRAACEHLSKRKLEQYGATQRLELYGLHLGDALNLLKQIEQDFNEENRATSPTSTEIIIVYGKNSAYGGADEKMRSGILAYLEQRSYKYSESNQGVIVLQLTNVRN
;
A
#
# COMPACT_ATOMS: atom_id res chain seq x y z
N HIS A 1 39.01 -16.82 -42.77
CA HIS A 1 37.86 -17.59 -42.24
C HIS A 1 38.19 -17.98 -40.81
N VAL A 2 37.59 -17.33 -39.80
CA VAL A 2 37.65 -17.73 -38.38
C VAL A 2 36.26 -17.55 -37.79
N ASN A 3 35.74 -18.64 -37.19
CA ASN A 3 34.35 -18.85 -36.81
C ASN A 3 33.85 -17.89 -35.72
N ARG A 4 32.68 -17.31 -35.95
CA ARG A 4 31.96 -16.36 -35.07
C ARG A 4 30.73 -16.99 -34.38
N HIS A 5 30.78 -18.28 -34.06
CA HIS A 5 29.64 -18.99 -33.46
C HIS A 5 30.07 -19.66 -32.15
N GLY A 6 29.80 -19.01 -31.02
CA GLY A 6 30.09 -19.59 -29.70
C GLY A 6 29.51 -18.84 -28.48
N LEU A 7 29.02 -17.61 -28.64
CA LEU A 7 28.56 -16.78 -27.50
C LEU A 7 27.05 -16.50 -27.47
N SER A 8 26.28 -16.89 -28.49
CA SER A 8 24.86 -16.52 -28.60
C SER A 8 23.89 -17.45 -27.86
N GLY A 9 24.23 -18.72 -27.66
CA GLY A 9 23.32 -19.71 -27.07
C GLY A 9 23.20 -19.62 -25.55
N VAL A 10 24.33 -19.34 -24.87
CA VAL A 10 24.39 -19.33 -23.40
C VAL A 10 23.75 -18.07 -22.82
N ALA A 11 23.95 -16.91 -23.46
CA ALA A 11 23.32 -15.65 -23.05
C ALA A 11 21.78 -15.71 -23.16
N SER A 12 21.26 -16.33 -24.22
CA SER A 12 19.81 -16.48 -24.40
C SER A 12 19.17 -17.37 -23.33
N PHE A 13 19.89 -18.38 -22.83
CA PHE A 13 19.42 -19.26 -21.76
C PHE A 13 19.32 -18.53 -20.41
N TYR A 14 20.34 -17.75 -20.04
CA TYR A 14 20.30 -16.92 -18.83
C TYR A 14 19.25 -15.81 -18.90
N ILE A 15 19.02 -15.22 -20.08
CA ILE A 15 18.00 -14.17 -20.26
C ILE A 15 16.58 -14.74 -20.13
N HIS A 16 16.32 -15.92 -20.71
CA HIS A 16 15.02 -16.60 -20.56
C HIS A 16 14.77 -17.09 -19.13
N GLN A 17 15.78 -17.62 -18.45
CA GLN A 17 15.66 -18.04 -17.07
C GLN A 17 15.42 -16.84 -16.14
N ALA A 18 16.16 -15.74 -16.33
CA ALA A 18 15.96 -14.52 -15.57
C ALA A 18 14.55 -13.91 -15.77
N SER A 19 13.96 -14.00 -16.97
CA SER A 19 12.60 -13.48 -17.20
C SER A 19 11.51 -14.31 -16.53
N GLU A 20 11.62 -15.64 -16.55
CA GLU A 20 10.66 -16.52 -15.88
C GLU A 20 10.81 -16.45 -14.35
N GLU A 21 12.05 -16.39 -13.84
CA GLU A 21 12.33 -16.16 -12.41
C GLU A 21 11.79 -14.80 -11.96
N THR A 22 11.95 -13.75 -12.78
CA THR A 22 11.38 -12.42 -12.49
C THR A 22 9.86 -12.47 -12.45
N ARG A 23 9.19 -13.26 -13.30
CA ARG A 23 7.73 -13.37 -13.30
C ARG A 23 7.20 -14.16 -12.11
N LEU A 24 7.80 -15.31 -11.82
CA LEU A 24 7.45 -16.12 -10.64
C LEU A 24 7.68 -15.34 -9.33
N MET A 25 8.77 -14.56 -9.27
CA MET A 25 9.07 -13.72 -8.11
C MET A 25 8.08 -12.54 -8.00
N LYS A 26 7.62 -11.97 -9.12
CA LYS A 26 6.54 -10.96 -9.13
C LYS A 26 5.21 -11.55 -8.65
N ASP A 27 4.88 -12.77 -9.06
CA ASP A 27 3.64 -13.44 -8.65
C ASP A 27 3.69 -13.85 -7.17
N ALA A 28 4.83 -14.35 -6.69
CA ALA A 28 5.05 -14.64 -5.27
C ALA A 28 5.02 -13.36 -4.42
N HIS A 29 5.61 -12.26 -4.91
CA HIS A 29 5.55 -10.95 -4.27
C HIS A 29 4.11 -10.41 -4.20
N ARG A 30 3.35 -10.57 -5.29
CA ARG A 30 1.94 -10.20 -5.34
C ARG A 30 1.11 -11.01 -4.34
N ALA A 31 1.26 -12.33 -4.32
CA ALA A 31 0.56 -13.20 -3.36
C ALA A 31 0.93 -12.85 -1.91
N ALA A 32 2.19 -12.52 -1.64
CA ALA A 32 2.63 -12.06 -0.32
C ALA A 32 2.01 -10.70 0.05
N CYS A 33 1.92 -9.75 -0.89
CA CYS A 33 1.29 -8.45 -0.66
C CYS A 33 -0.22 -8.58 -0.42
N GLU A 34 -0.91 -9.46 -1.15
CA GLU A 34 -2.33 -9.75 -0.94
C GLU A 34 -2.59 -10.35 0.45
N HIS A 35 -1.77 -11.33 0.87
CA HIS A 35 -1.86 -11.94 2.20
C HIS A 35 -1.59 -10.92 3.32
N LEU A 36 -0.59 -10.07 3.13
CA LEU A 36 -0.25 -9.00 4.09
C LEU A 36 -1.37 -7.96 4.18
N SER A 37 -1.95 -7.59 3.04
CA SER A 37 -3.08 -6.66 2.95
C SER A 37 -4.30 -7.20 3.69
N LYS A 38 -4.64 -8.48 3.48
CA LYS A 38 -5.74 -9.14 4.17
C LYS A 38 -5.55 -9.15 5.69
N ARG A 39 -4.36 -9.52 6.17
CA ARG A 39 -4.06 -9.48 7.62
C ARG A 39 -4.16 -8.07 8.20
N LYS A 40 -3.72 -7.06 7.47
CA LYS A 40 -3.82 -5.65 7.91
C LYS A 40 -5.26 -5.16 7.97
N LEU A 41 -6.12 -5.59 7.04
CA LEU A 41 -7.57 -5.33 7.08
C LEU A 41 -8.24 -6.02 8.27
N GLU A 42 -7.92 -7.29 8.54
CA GLU A 42 -8.40 -8.02 9.72
C GLU A 42 -7.98 -7.33 11.02
N GLN A 43 -6.72 -6.88 11.12
CA GLN A 43 -6.22 -6.12 12.27
C GLN A 43 -6.90 -4.74 12.40
N TYR A 44 -7.16 -4.06 11.27
CA TYR A 44 -7.89 -2.80 11.25
C TYR A 44 -9.30 -2.97 11.82
N GLY A 45 -10.03 -4.01 11.43
CA GLY A 45 -11.38 -4.27 11.97
C GLY A 45 -11.43 -4.39 13.50
N ALA A 46 -10.34 -4.84 14.13
CA ALA A 46 -10.26 -4.97 15.58
C ALA A 46 -9.72 -3.73 16.31
N THR A 47 -8.88 -2.93 15.65
CA THR A 47 -8.07 -1.89 16.32
C THR A 47 -8.22 -0.48 15.75
N GLN A 48 -8.93 -0.35 14.62
CA GLN A 48 -9.00 0.88 13.81
C GLN A 48 -7.61 1.46 13.45
N ARG A 49 -6.58 0.60 13.51
CA ARG A 49 -5.18 0.94 13.23
C ARG A 49 -4.76 0.26 11.94
N LEU A 50 -4.39 1.08 10.97
CA LEU A 50 -3.90 0.63 9.67
C LEU A 50 -2.39 0.79 9.60
N GLU A 51 -1.68 -0.32 9.79
CA GLU A 51 -0.24 -0.35 9.64
C GLU A 51 0.12 -0.44 8.15
N LEU A 52 0.76 0.58 7.58
CA LEU A 52 1.15 0.63 6.16
C LEU A 52 2.66 0.49 5.92
N TYR A 53 3.47 0.53 6.98
CA TYR A 53 4.92 0.33 6.84
C TYR A 53 5.24 -1.01 6.14
N GLY A 54 6.25 -0.98 5.28
CA GLY A 54 6.68 -2.13 4.48
C GLY A 54 5.83 -2.44 3.25
N LEU A 55 4.73 -1.71 3.02
CA LEU A 55 3.95 -1.80 1.77
C LEU A 55 4.52 -0.87 0.70
N HIS A 56 4.29 -1.22 -0.57
CA HIS A 56 4.42 -0.23 -1.64
C HIS A 56 3.29 0.79 -1.54
N LEU A 57 3.56 2.04 -1.96
CA LEU A 57 2.57 3.12 -1.94
C LEU A 57 1.25 2.75 -2.65
N GLY A 58 1.32 2.04 -3.77
CA GLY A 58 0.11 1.59 -4.49
C GLY A 58 -0.78 0.69 -3.64
N ASP A 59 -0.19 -0.30 -2.96
CA ASP A 59 -0.92 -1.25 -2.12
C ASP A 59 -1.53 -0.56 -0.89
N ALA A 60 -0.76 0.33 -0.27
CA ALA A 60 -1.21 1.14 0.85
C ALA A 60 -2.42 2.02 0.48
N LEU A 61 -2.40 2.65 -0.69
CA LEU A 61 -3.54 3.43 -1.18
C LEU A 61 -4.75 2.55 -1.53
N ASN A 62 -4.52 1.33 -2.04
CA ASN A 62 -5.61 0.40 -2.32
C ASN A 62 -6.29 -0.07 -1.03
N LEU A 63 -5.52 -0.32 0.03
CA LEU A 63 -6.07 -0.62 1.35
C LEU A 63 -6.93 0.51 1.91
N LEU A 64 -6.46 1.77 1.79
CA LEU A 64 -7.24 2.94 2.21
C LEU A 64 -8.56 3.07 1.44
N LYS A 65 -8.54 2.84 0.12
CA LYS A 65 -9.76 2.84 -0.71
C LYS A 65 -10.73 1.75 -0.28
N GLN A 66 -10.22 0.54 0.00
CA GLN A 66 -11.07 -0.56 0.43
C GLN A 66 -11.74 -0.25 1.77
N ILE A 67 -10.99 0.26 2.76
CA ILE A 67 -11.55 0.67 4.05
C ILE A 67 -12.60 1.78 3.88
N GLU A 68 -12.35 2.75 3.00
CA GLU A 68 -13.31 3.80 2.66
C GLU A 68 -14.59 3.24 2.04
N GLN A 69 -14.47 2.27 1.14
CA GLN A 69 -15.62 1.60 0.50
C GLN A 69 -16.42 0.80 1.52
N ASP A 70 -15.77 -0.08 2.27
CA ASP A 70 -16.40 -0.92 3.29
C ASP A 70 -17.13 -0.05 4.32
N PHE A 71 -16.49 1.01 4.82
CA PHE A 71 -17.09 1.94 5.77
C PHE A 71 -18.33 2.66 5.20
N ASN A 72 -18.27 3.11 3.95
CA ASN A 72 -19.41 3.75 3.30
C ASN A 72 -20.55 2.77 3.02
N GLU A 73 -20.26 1.53 2.65
CA GLU A 73 -21.27 0.48 2.42
C GLU A 73 -21.99 0.11 3.71
N GLU A 74 -21.23 -0.12 4.80
CA GLU A 74 -21.78 -0.39 6.14
C GLU A 74 -22.63 0.76 6.67
N ASN A 75 -22.25 2.01 6.36
CA ASN A 75 -22.94 3.22 6.84
C ASN A 75 -23.81 3.89 5.78
N ARG A 76 -24.16 3.18 4.71
CA ARG A 76 -24.93 3.76 3.58
C ARG A 76 -26.32 4.23 3.99
N ALA A 77 -26.95 3.51 4.91
CA ALA A 77 -28.31 3.78 5.38
C ALA A 77 -28.34 4.65 6.66
N THR A 78 -27.19 5.08 7.17
CA THR A 78 -27.10 5.80 8.45
C THR A 78 -26.93 7.30 8.26
N SER A 79 -27.17 8.05 9.34
CA SER A 79 -26.82 9.47 9.40
C SER A 79 -25.31 9.67 9.33
N PRO A 80 -24.83 10.90 8.99
CA PRO A 80 -23.41 11.14 8.81
C PRO A 80 -22.68 10.76 10.09
N THR A 81 -21.82 9.76 9.97
CA THR A 81 -21.07 9.13 11.04
C THR A 81 -19.59 9.26 10.69
N SER A 82 -18.80 9.61 11.69
CA SER A 82 -17.35 9.71 11.56
C SER A 82 -16.69 8.67 12.46
N THR A 83 -15.60 8.09 11.98
CA THR A 83 -14.72 7.24 12.77
C THR A 83 -13.29 7.72 12.63
N GLU A 84 -12.50 7.54 13.69
CA GLU A 84 -11.06 7.80 13.64
C GLU A 84 -10.33 6.54 13.14
N ILE A 85 -9.35 6.76 12.26
CA ILE A 85 -8.47 5.72 11.73
C ILE A 85 -7.03 6.15 12.01
N ILE A 86 -6.27 5.26 12.65
CA ILE A 86 -4.86 5.50 12.94
C ILE A 86 -4.01 4.85 11.86
N ILE A 87 -3.47 5.64 10.94
CA ILE A 87 -2.59 5.21 9.87
C ILE A 87 -1.15 5.27 10.36
N VAL A 88 -0.44 4.15 10.35
CA VAL A 88 0.97 4.06 10.73
C VAL A 88 1.80 3.78 9.50
N TYR A 89 2.44 4.80 8.95
CA TYR A 89 3.17 4.71 7.70
C TYR A 89 4.69 4.59 7.88
N GLY A 90 5.21 4.78 9.10
CA GLY A 90 6.64 4.66 9.42
C GLY A 90 6.90 4.30 10.89
N LYS A 91 8.15 3.92 11.21
CA LYS A 91 8.63 3.68 12.58
C LYS A 91 9.76 4.68 12.86
N ASN A 92 9.47 5.76 13.60
CA ASN A 92 10.42 6.83 13.94
C ASN A 92 11.01 7.59 12.74
N SER A 93 10.22 8.50 12.15
CA SER A 93 10.68 9.41 11.09
C SER A 93 11.56 10.54 11.65
N ALA A 94 12.77 10.21 12.09
CA ALA A 94 13.85 11.18 12.24
C ALA A 94 14.74 11.25 10.97
N TYR A 95 14.65 10.26 10.06
CA TYR A 95 15.55 10.14 8.90
C TYR A 95 14.78 9.69 7.65
N GLY A 96 14.84 10.51 6.60
CA GLY A 96 14.06 10.40 5.37
C GLY A 96 14.50 9.30 4.40
N GLY A 97 13.58 8.92 3.51
CA GLY A 97 13.77 7.91 2.47
C GLY A 97 12.46 7.30 1.97
N ALA A 98 12.20 6.03 2.32
CA ALA A 98 11.00 5.32 1.89
C ALA A 98 9.71 5.85 2.54
N ASP A 99 9.79 6.21 3.81
CA ASP A 99 8.65 6.71 4.59
C ASP A 99 8.17 8.09 4.10
N GLU A 100 9.03 8.89 3.47
CA GLU A 100 8.68 10.22 2.95
C GLU A 100 7.80 10.13 1.69
N LYS A 101 8.10 9.19 0.78
CA LYS A 101 7.24 8.92 -0.39
C LYS A 101 5.88 8.35 0.03
N MET A 102 5.90 7.46 1.02
CA MET A 102 4.69 6.90 1.60
C MET A 102 3.83 8.00 2.24
N ARG A 103 4.44 8.84 3.08
CA ARG A 103 3.82 10.03 3.68
C ARG A 103 3.20 10.93 2.62
N SER A 104 3.99 11.40 1.67
CA SER A 104 3.54 12.36 0.65
C SER A 104 2.40 11.80 -0.19
N GLY A 105 2.45 10.51 -0.55
CA GLY A 105 1.38 9.86 -1.30
C GLY A 105 0.09 9.69 -0.50
N ILE A 106 0.17 9.37 0.80
CA ILE A 106 -1.00 9.31 1.68
C ILE A 106 -1.58 10.71 1.87
N LEU A 107 -0.77 11.72 2.20
CA LEU A 107 -1.24 13.08 2.39
C LEU A 107 -1.93 13.63 1.13
N ALA A 108 -1.34 13.44 -0.05
CA ALA A 108 -1.96 13.83 -1.32
C ALA A 108 -3.32 13.14 -1.54
N TYR A 109 -3.43 11.85 -1.19
CA TYR A 109 -4.70 11.11 -1.27
C TYR A 109 -5.78 11.69 -0.35
N LEU A 110 -5.39 12.05 0.89
CA LEU A 110 -6.30 12.61 1.88
C LEU A 110 -6.75 14.03 1.50
N GLU A 111 -5.82 14.87 1.03
CA GLU A 111 -6.10 16.22 0.55
C GLU A 111 -7.04 16.21 -0.67
N GLN A 112 -6.81 15.32 -1.63
CA GLN A 112 -7.68 15.17 -2.81
C GLN A 112 -9.15 14.90 -2.42
N ARG A 113 -9.38 14.21 -1.31
CA ARG A 113 -10.72 13.86 -0.80
C ARG A 113 -11.22 14.82 0.26
N SER A 114 -10.48 15.89 0.55
CA SER A 114 -10.81 16.86 1.61
C SER A 114 -11.03 16.20 2.97
N TYR A 115 -10.30 15.11 3.26
CA TYR A 115 -10.38 14.46 4.56
C TYR A 115 -9.73 15.31 5.65
N LYS A 116 -10.33 15.26 6.84
CA LYS A 116 -9.72 15.85 8.03
C LYS A 116 -8.72 14.87 8.62
N TYR A 117 -7.50 15.32 8.81
CA TYR A 117 -6.46 14.50 9.40
C TYR A 117 -5.50 15.34 10.25
N SER A 118 -4.82 14.68 11.18
CA SER A 118 -3.70 15.24 11.94
C SER A 118 -2.51 14.28 11.85
N GLU A 119 -1.33 14.82 11.61
CA GLU A 119 -0.10 14.06 11.57
C GLU A 119 0.74 14.28 12.82
N SER A 120 1.32 13.21 13.34
CA SER A 120 2.34 13.26 14.40
C SER A 120 3.71 12.96 13.82
N ASN A 121 4.77 13.56 14.41
CA ASN A 121 6.17 13.45 14.00
C ASN A 121 6.77 12.02 14.04
N GLN A 122 5.97 11.00 14.33
CA GLN A 122 6.39 9.60 14.52
C GLN A 122 5.93 8.66 13.40
N GLY A 123 5.52 9.17 12.24
CA GLY A 123 5.05 8.31 11.15
C GLY A 123 3.61 7.85 11.32
N VAL A 124 2.78 8.67 11.97
CA VAL A 124 1.38 8.38 12.31
C VAL A 124 0.48 9.50 11.82
N ILE A 125 -0.59 9.14 11.11
CA ILE A 125 -1.68 10.03 10.73
C ILE A 125 -2.95 9.54 11.42
N VAL A 126 -3.65 10.44 12.10
CA VAL A 126 -5.01 10.21 12.58
C VAL A 126 -5.95 10.82 11.56
N LEU A 127 -6.72 9.98 10.89
CA LEU A 127 -7.69 10.33 9.87
C LEU A 127 -9.10 10.29 10.48
N GLN A 128 -9.88 11.34 10.27
CA GLN A 128 -11.32 11.31 10.49
C GLN A 128 -12.01 10.91 9.20
N LEU A 129 -12.45 9.64 9.12
CA LEU A 129 -13.22 9.12 8.01
C LEU A 129 -14.71 9.37 8.26
N THR A 130 -15.38 10.05 7.34
CA THR A 130 -16.82 10.37 7.43
C THR A 130 -17.54 9.75 6.24
N ASN A 131 -18.71 9.13 6.49
CA ASN A 131 -19.45 8.51 5.39
C ASN A 131 -20.04 9.59 4.48
N VAL A 132 -19.98 9.34 3.18
CA VAL A 132 -20.52 10.28 2.21
C VAL A 132 -21.97 9.89 1.94
N ARG A 133 -22.90 10.81 2.24
CA ARG A 133 -24.28 10.68 1.75
C ARG A 133 -24.27 11.01 0.26
N ASN A 134 -24.44 9.99 -0.57
CA ASN A 134 -24.88 10.17 -1.96
C ASN A 134 -26.35 10.58 -1.99
#